data_AF-A0A7C1B034-F1
#
_entry.id   AF-A0A7C1B034-F1
#
_cell.length_a   1.000
_cell.length_b   1.000
_cell.length_c   1.000
_cell.angle_alpha   90.00
_cell.angle_beta   90.00
_cell.angle_gamma   90.00
#
_symmetry.space_group_name_H-M   'P 1'
#
loop_
_entity.id
_entity.type
_entity.pdbx_description
1 polymer ?
#
loop_
_entity_poly.entity_id
_entity_poly.type
_entity_poly.pdbx_seq_one_letter_code
_entity_poly.pdbx_strand_id
1 'polypeptide(L)' 'MFRKSKGKQSEDVAAQFLRQKGLKIINKNVQTRFGEIDIVALDRNTIVFVEVRSVYG' A
#
# COMPACT_ATOMS: atom_id res chain seq x y z
N MET A 1 -13.04 13.98 -7.45
CA MET A 1 -11.77 14.02 -8.23
C MET A 1 -10.55 14.43 -7.39
N PHE A 2 -10.53 14.21 -6.06
CA PHE A 2 -9.44 14.64 -5.15
C PHE A 2 -8.72 13.50 -4.39
N ARG A 3 -8.94 12.23 -4.78
CA ARG A 3 -8.48 11.07 -3.99
C ARG A 3 -7.05 10.61 -4.31
N LYS A 4 -6.54 10.87 -5.52
CA LYS A 4 -5.26 10.31 -5.98
C LYS A 4 -4.00 10.99 -5.40
N SER A 5 -4.01 12.31 -5.17
CA SER A 5 -2.80 13.00 -4.67
C SER A 5 -2.60 12.84 -3.17
N LYS A 6 -3.67 12.92 -2.36
CA LYS A 6 -3.62 12.65 -0.91
C LYS A 6 -3.33 11.17 -0.61
N GLY A 7 -3.85 10.23 -1.42
CA GLY A 7 -3.64 8.78 -1.26
C GLY A 7 -2.15 8.38 -1.32
N LYS A 8 -1.40 8.97 -2.26
CA LYS A 8 0.01 8.64 -2.45
C LYS A 8 0.87 8.90 -1.21
N GLN A 9 0.64 9.99 -0.48
CA GLN A 9 1.42 10.29 0.72
C GLN A 9 1.12 9.30 1.84
N SER A 10 -0.15 8.95 2.05
CA SER A 10 -0.52 7.91 3.03
C SER A 10 0.04 6.54 2.66
N GLU A 11 0.06 6.19 1.37
CA GLU A 11 0.65 4.94 0.88
C GLU A 11 2.17 4.92 1.07
N ASP A 12 2.85 6.04 0.86
CA ASP A 12 4.29 6.14 1.08
C ASP A 12 4.66 5.94 2.55
N VAL A 13 3.90 6.56 3.46
CA VAL A 13 4.06 6.37 4.91
C VAL A 13 3.77 4.92 5.31
N ALA A 14 2.68 4.34 4.80
CA ALA A 14 2.34 2.94 5.05
C ALA A 14 3.44 2.00 4.54
N ALA A 15 3.94 2.20 3.32
CA ALA A 15 5.02 1.40 2.75
C ALA A 15 6.31 1.51 3.58
N GLN A 16 6.65 2.71 4.07
CA GLN A 16 7.81 2.90 4.93
C GLN A 16 7.64 2.17 6.26
N PHE A 17 6.47 2.26 6.89
CA PHE A 17 6.17 1.53 8.12
C PHE A 17 6.28 0.01 7.93
N LEU A 18 5.72 -0.53 6.86
CA LEU A 18 5.80 -1.97 6.55
C LEU A 18 7.26 -2.42 6.34
N ARG A 19 8.08 -1.63 5.65
CA ARG A 19 9.52 -1.90 5.52
C ARG A 19 10.23 -1.94 6.87
N GLN A 20 9.94 -0.99 7.77
CA GLN A 20 10.51 -0.97 9.12
C GLN A 20 10.07 -2.18 9.96
N LYS A 21 8.91 -2.77 9.65
CA LYS A 21 8.43 -4.02 10.27
C LYS A 21 9.01 -5.29 9.62
N GLY A 22 9.90 -5.15 8.63
CA GLY A 22 10.58 -6.27 7.98
C GLY A 22 9.87 -6.81 6.74
N LEU A 23 8.78 -6.19 6.30
CA LEU A 23 8.08 -6.60 5.08
C LEU A 23 8.80 -6.05 3.85
N LYS A 24 8.91 -6.87 2.81
CA LYS A 24 9.42 -6.45 1.51
C LYS A 24 8.27 -5.97 0.65
N ILE A 25 8.27 -4.69 0.29
CA ILE A 25 7.29 -4.15 -0.67
C ILE A 25 7.57 -4.75 -2.05
N ILE A 26 6.57 -5.43 -2.61
CA ILE A 26 6.62 -6.00 -3.97
C ILE A 26 6.18 -4.93 -4.97
N ASN A 27 5.03 -4.30 -4.72
CA ASN A 27 4.48 -3.27 -5.60
C ASN A 27 3.52 -2.33 -4.84
N LYS A 28 3.22 -1.17 -5.41
CA LYS A 28 2.23 -0.20 -4.92
C LYS A 28 1.31 0.24 -6.07
N ASN A 29 0.10 0.70 -5.76
CA ASN A 29 -0.89 1.14 -6.75
C ASN A 29 -1.13 0.09 -7.85
N VAL A 30 -1.35 -1.17 -7.44
CA VAL A 30 -1.51 -2.27 -8.38
C VAL A 30 -2.90 -2.23 -8.98
N GLN A 31 -2.98 -2.04 -10.29
CA GLN A 31 -4.23 -2.16 -11.03
C GLN A 31 -4.40 -3.58 -11.57
N THR A 32 -5.59 -4.11 -11.38
CA THR A 32 -6.01 -5.41 -11.91
C THR A 32 -7.33 -5.26 -12.66
N ARG A 33 -7.71 -6.28 -13.42
CA ARG A 33 -9.02 -6.32 -14.08
C ARG A 33 -10.20 -6.32 -13.10
N PHE A 34 -9.96 -6.62 -11.82
CA PHE A 34 -10.99 -6.76 -10.80
C PHE A 34 -11.00 -5.62 -9.77
N GLY A 35 -10.07 -4.68 -9.87
CA GLY A 35 -9.94 -3.58 -8.92
C GLY A 35 -8.50 -3.13 -8.70
N GLU A 36 -8.30 -2.31 -7.67
CA GLU A 36 -7.02 -1.74 -7.29
C GLU A 36 -6.57 -2.31 -5.93
N ILE A 37 -5.25 -2.43 -5.75
CA ILE A 37 -4.62 -2.80 -4.46
C ILE A 37 -3.55 -1.76 -4.16
N ASP A 38 -3.64 -1.13 -2.99
CA ASP A 38 -2.72 -0.04 -2.64
C ASP A 38 -1.28 -0.52 -2.49
N ILE A 39 -1.04 -1.60 -1.73
CA ILE A 39 0.30 -2.17 -1.52
C ILE A 39 0.25 -3.70 -1.53
N VAL A 40 1.20 -4.30 -2.23
CA VAL A 40 1.51 -5.74 -2.15
C VAL A 40 2.88 -5.89 -1.51
N ALA A 41 2.96 -6.72 -0.47
CA ALA A 41 4.19 -6.98 0.27
C ALA A 41 4.43 -8.47 0.52
N LEU A 42 5.65 -8.82 0.89
CA LEU A 42 6.06 -10.16 1.30
C LEU A 42 6.50 -10.11 2.76
N ASP A 43 5.87 -10.94 3.60
CA ASP A 43 6.35 -11.29 4.93
C ASP A 43 6.85 -12.74 4.91
N ARG A 44 8.16 -12.91 4.85
CA ARG A 44 8.83 -14.21 4.66
C ARG A 44 8.29 -14.95 3.43
N ASN A 45 7.35 -15.87 3.61
CA ASN A 45 6.75 -16.68 2.55
C ASN A 45 5.26 -16.37 2.31
N THR A 46 4.76 -15.29 2.93
CA THR A 46 3.35 -14.88 2.89
C THR A 46 3.20 -13.62 2.06
N ILE A 47 2.33 -13.66 1.05
CA ILE A 47 1.94 -12.45 0.31
C ILE A 47 0.88 -11.71 1.12
N VAL A 48 1.13 -10.43 1.37
CA VAL A 48 0.26 -9.54 2.15
C VAL A 48 -0.28 -8.46 1.23
N PHE A 49 -1.61 -8.37 1.14
CA PHE A 49 -2.32 -7.28 0.48
C PHE A 49 -2.72 -6.25 1.52
N VAL A 50 -2.38 -4.99 1.30
CA VAL A 50 -2.64 -3.91 2.26
C VAL A 50 -3.47 -2.82 1.58
N GLU A 51 -4.61 -2.50 2.18
CA GLU A 51 -5.45 -1.37 1.85
C GLU A 51 -5.13 -0.21 2.82
N VAL A 52 -4.80 0.95 2.29
CA VAL A 52 -4.38 2.13 3.05
C VAL A 52 -5.57 3.07 3.25
N ARG A 53 -5.83 3.45 4.50
CA ARG A 53 -6.87 4.42 4.86
C ARG A 53 -6.24 5.59 5.58
N SER A 54 -6.39 6.80 5.03
CA SER A 54 -6.09 8.03 5.77
C SER A 54 -7.28 8.40 6.64
N VAL A 55 -7.04 8.60 7.94
CA VAL A 55 -8.01 9.16 8.89
C VAL A 55 -7.93 10.69 8.95
N TYR A 56 -6.88 11.28 8.36
CA TYR A 56 -6.76 12.73 8.22
C TYR A 56 -7.37 13.14 6.87
N GLY A 57 -8.49 13.85 6.95
CA GLY A 57 -9.27 14.36 5.82
C GLY A 57 -9.41 15.86 5.92
#